data_AF-A0A3D0V563-F1
#
_entry.id   AF-A0A3D0V563-F1
#
_cell.length_a   1.000
_cell.length_b   1.000
_cell.length_c   1.000
_cell.angle_alpha   90.00
_cell.angle_beta   90.00
_cell.angle_gamma   90.00
#
_symmetry.space_group_name_H-M   'P 1'
#
loop_
_entity.id
_entity.type
_entity.pdbx_description
1 polymer ?
#
loop_
_entity_poly.entity_id
_entity_poly.type
_entity_poly.pdbx_seq_one_letter_code
_entity_poly.pdbx_strand_id
1 'polypeptide(L)'
;MKHFFLRMVRFTKTKSAFFSLLAFFIFIGFFGWMGIAFAQGTALTAVGEASGLATEDIGIVIARIIRIFISVLGIVAVILILYSGWLYMVSKGEPAKTKKALDILKNAFIGFVIILASYSITTFILNRLLEAAGYGAGITSVLDQYIEPLSGSLGGGIIDDHYPERNATDIPRNTRIMITFKEPMDPASFIQGYDPENPTGATGLNATNVSIYPTDAGVTAALTETQVSVAISESAQIVVFDPVELLGSPLEDTNYTIVLKTTIEKADGTLAFSGRYSDGYEWTFEVSTEVDLTPPQVVSVIPVESTTPYDRNITIEMTFNEAMDPVAATGVYSIELGDYFSNIEISDSVPSLVEGTYEISNGYRTVGFTTFDACGEDPCGDTIYCLPPLETIVVEAHAASVGDDAPQAVPRGTEYDGLIDVCGNSLDGDGDGQAAGSDTDGVSLVGEITTITNDDYSWEFDTTDNVNDTVPEITLIDPGISEGDVIQQQPVTISFNTTMKSSTLNSEALSLWPDPLYEMWFSLRNEVSTDKTYSLITMNHPTFVSQTDGGWDYYPVIENGVKSSWQICMYPAYGPSASSSTIIGCTSLEDDGRIASGEVYCCDGERQSTPCVTDGETETSTSGFVLPVP
;
A
#
# COMPACT_ATOMS: atom_id res chain seq x y z
N MET A 1 30.33 -87.07 -9.59
CA MET A 1 28.87 -87.06 -9.38
C MET A 1 28.63 -86.57 -7.96
N LYS A 2 28.36 -85.27 -7.80
CA LYS A 2 27.02 -84.68 -7.63
C LYS A 2 26.41 -85.05 -6.27
N HIS A 3 26.09 -84.02 -5.47
CA HIS A 3 25.33 -84.02 -4.21
C HIS A 3 26.10 -83.85 -2.88
N PHE A 4 26.91 -82.79 -2.75
CA PHE A 4 27.28 -82.31 -1.39
C PHE A 4 27.24 -80.78 -1.18
N PHE A 5 26.79 -79.98 -2.14
CA PHE A 5 26.95 -78.51 -2.08
C PHE A 5 25.64 -77.68 -2.13
N LEU A 6 24.55 -78.14 -1.50
CA LEU A 6 23.28 -77.41 -1.48
C LEU A 6 22.59 -77.49 -0.11
N ARG A 7 23.18 -76.88 0.93
CA ARG A 7 22.45 -76.61 2.18
C ARG A 7 23.05 -75.45 2.98
N MET A 8 22.99 -74.23 2.45
CA MET A 8 23.27 -73.03 3.27
C MET A 8 22.62 -71.72 2.78
N VAL A 9 21.43 -71.77 2.17
CA VAL A 9 20.69 -70.55 1.81
C VAL A 9 19.22 -70.75 2.13
N ARG A 10 18.80 -70.47 3.37
CA ARG A 10 17.38 -70.26 3.76
C ARG A 10 17.26 -69.88 5.25
N PHE A 11 17.82 -68.74 5.67
CA PHE A 11 17.42 -68.13 6.97
C PHE A 11 17.62 -66.61 7.08
N THR A 12 17.89 -65.89 5.98
CA THR A 12 18.28 -64.45 6.04
C THR A 12 17.26 -63.46 5.42
N LYS A 13 16.18 -63.92 4.78
CA LYS A 13 15.29 -63.01 4.01
C LYS A 13 14.40 -62.08 4.84
N THR A 14 13.96 -62.46 6.05
CA THR A 14 13.03 -61.62 6.86
C THR A 14 13.70 -60.49 7.63
N LYS A 15 14.98 -60.63 8.04
CA LYS A 15 15.74 -59.53 8.65
C LYS A 15 16.21 -58.50 7.63
N SER A 16 16.47 -58.93 6.39
CA SER A 16 16.84 -58.05 5.26
C SER A 16 15.68 -57.17 4.81
N ALA A 17 14.43 -57.68 4.80
CA ALA A 17 13.26 -56.88 4.40
C ALA A 17 12.97 -55.75 5.40
N PHE A 18 13.15 -55.97 6.71
CA PHE A 18 12.97 -54.95 7.73
C PHE A 18 14.05 -53.86 7.65
N PHE A 19 15.32 -54.24 7.43
CA PHE A 19 16.42 -53.29 7.22
C PHE A 19 16.25 -52.49 5.92
N SER A 20 15.74 -53.11 4.86
CA SER A 20 15.42 -52.41 3.60
C SER A 20 14.23 -51.47 3.72
N LEU A 21 13.21 -51.80 4.52
CA LEU A 21 12.07 -50.91 4.78
C LEU A 21 12.49 -49.71 5.64
N LEU A 22 13.31 -49.95 6.67
CA LEU A 22 13.90 -48.89 7.50
C LEU A 22 14.81 -47.97 6.67
N ALA A 23 15.67 -48.54 5.83
CA ALA A 23 16.50 -47.78 4.91
C ALA A 23 15.66 -47.00 3.88
N PHE A 24 14.54 -47.54 3.40
CA PHE A 24 13.62 -46.86 2.48
C PHE A 24 12.89 -45.68 3.13
N PHE A 25 12.42 -45.80 4.37
CA PHE A 25 11.83 -44.68 5.12
C PHE A 25 12.88 -43.64 5.53
N ILE A 26 14.10 -44.05 5.86
CA ILE A 26 15.22 -43.11 6.07
C ILE A 26 15.57 -42.40 4.76
N PHE A 27 15.59 -43.10 3.62
CA PHE A 27 15.91 -42.52 2.32
C PHE A 27 14.79 -41.59 1.82
N ILE A 28 13.51 -41.91 2.06
CA ILE A 28 12.37 -41.02 1.79
C ILE A 28 12.35 -39.83 2.75
N GLY A 29 12.69 -40.01 4.03
CA GLY A 29 12.83 -38.89 4.97
C GLY A 29 14.04 -38.00 4.69
N PHE A 30 15.09 -38.54 4.06
CA PHE A 30 16.31 -37.80 3.71
C PHE A 30 16.20 -37.11 2.33
N PHE A 31 15.48 -37.69 1.36
CA PHE A 31 15.31 -37.13 0.01
C PHE A 31 13.95 -36.46 -0.25
N GLY A 32 12.90 -36.81 0.50
CA GLY A 32 11.58 -36.16 0.43
C GLY A 32 11.51 -34.80 1.14
N TRP A 33 12.62 -34.35 1.74
CA TRP A 33 12.75 -33.14 2.55
C TRP A 33 13.79 -32.14 2.02
N MET A 34 14.14 -32.23 0.73
CA MET A 34 14.71 -31.07 0.03
C MET A 34 13.63 -30.04 -0.38
N GLY A 35 12.38 -30.24 0.02
CA GLY A 35 11.29 -29.26 -0.09
C GLY A 35 10.85 -28.78 1.29
N ILE A 36 11.23 -27.53 1.60
CA ILE A 36 10.59 -26.58 2.52
C ILE A 36 10.30 -27.10 3.94
N ALA A 37 11.26 -26.87 4.85
CA ALA A 37 11.00 -26.80 6.28
C ALA A 37 10.98 -25.32 6.71
N PHE A 38 9.79 -24.71 6.72
CA PHE A 38 9.57 -23.45 7.42
C PHE A 38 9.74 -23.67 8.92
N ALA A 39 10.75 -23.02 9.50
CA ALA A 39 10.84 -22.81 10.93
C ALA A 39 11.76 -21.63 11.24
N GLN A 40 11.13 -20.46 11.45
CA GLN A 40 11.58 -19.35 12.30
C GLN A 40 13.05 -18.93 12.13
N GLY A 41 13.28 -18.03 11.17
CA GLY A 41 14.58 -17.42 10.91
C GLY A 41 14.56 -15.89 10.97
N THR A 42 13.79 -15.27 11.86
CA THR A 42 13.65 -13.79 11.91
C THR A 42 14.28 -13.14 13.14
N ALA A 43 14.34 -13.81 14.30
CA ALA A 43 14.91 -13.21 15.51
C ALA A 43 16.45 -13.33 15.62
N LEU A 44 17.09 -14.23 14.86
CA LEU A 44 18.54 -14.49 14.96
C LEU A 44 19.33 -13.93 13.75
N THR A 45 18.64 -13.65 12.64
CA THR A 45 19.17 -12.90 11.49
C THR A 45 19.42 -11.44 11.85
N ALA A 46 18.49 -10.80 12.55
CA ALA A 46 18.64 -9.42 13.05
C ALA A 46 19.81 -9.23 14.04
N VAL A 47 20.22 -10.29 14.75
CA VAL A 47 21.39 -10.27 15.66
C VAL A 47 22.69 -10.62 14.92
N GLY A 48 22.63 -11.42 13.87
CA GLY A 48 23.78 -11.81 13.05
C GLY A 48 24.31 -10.64 12.21
N GLU A 49 23.41 -9.85 11.62
CA GLU A 49 23.75 -8.71 10.75
C GLU A 49 24.42 -7.55 11.49
N ALA A 50 24.15 -7.37 12.80
CA ALA A 50 24.79 -6.36 13.62
C ALA A 50 26.25 -6.68 14.04
N SER A 51 26.79 -7.88 13.70
CA SER A 51 28.06 -8.37 14.26
C SER A 51 29.18 -8.69 13.25
N GLY A 52 28.91 -8.61 11.93
CA GLY A 52 29.91 -8.84 10.88
C GLY A 52 30.52 -10.25 10.87
N LEU A 53 29.83 -11.25 11.41
CA LEU A 53 30.30 -12.65 11.43
C LEU A 53 29.72 -13.43 10.25
N ALA A 54 30.57 -14.26 9.64
CA ALA A 54 30.24 -15.05 8.45
C ALA A 54 28.91 -15.82 8.57
N THR A 55 28.22 -15.84 7.42
CA THR A 55 26.92 -16.43 7.14
C THR A 55 26.74 -17.86 7.67
N GLU A 56 25.61 -18.06 8.37
CA GLU A 56 25.18 -19.21 9.19
C GLU A 56 25.92 -19.38 10.54
N ASP A 57 25.30 -18.87 11.61
CA ASP A 57 25.67 -19.16 13.00
C ASP A 57 25.74 -20.69 13.20
N ILE A 58 26.87 -21.16 13.72
CA ILE A 58 27.08 -22.56 14.08
C ILE A 58 25.97 -23.08 15.00
N GLY A 59 25.37 -22.22 15.83
CA GLY A 59 24.20 -22.48 16.65
C GLY A 59 22.95 -22.78 15.83
N ILE A 60 22.70 -22.07 14.72
CA ILE A 60 21.60 -22.36 13.77
C ILE A 60 21.85 -23.70 13.08
N VAL A 61 23.08 -23.94 12.63
CA VAL A 61 23.47 -25.23 12.03
C VAL A 61 23.26 -26.37 13.04
N ILE A 62 23.67 -26.17 14.29
CA ILE A 62 23.47 -27.14 15.38
C ILE A 62 21.98 -27.32 15.68
N ALA A 63 21.17 -26.27 15.75
CA ALA A 63 19.73 -26.35 16.00
C ALA A 63 19.00 -27.07 14.86
N ARG A 64 19.38 -26.81 13.60
CA ARG A 64 18.89 -27.50 12.41
C ARG A 64 19.22 -28.99 12.46
N ILE A 65 20.46 -29.33 12.81
CA ILE A 65 20.91 -30.72 13.01
C ILE A 65 20.12 -31.40 14.14
N ILE A 66 19.96 -30.74 15.29
CA ILE A 66 19.21 -31.28 16.43
C ILE A 66 17.74 -31.54 16.04
N ARG A 67 17.11 -30.62 15.31
CA ARG A 67 15.72 -30.77 14.85
C ARG A 67 15.56 -31.96 13.91
N ILE A 68 16.52 -32.19 13.00
CA ILE A 68 16.56 -33.39 12.14
C ILE A 68 16.72 -34.66 12.97
N PHE A 69 17.58 -34.66 14.00
CA PHE A 69 17.74 -35.83 14.86
C PHE A 69 16.48 -36.12 15.68
N ILE A 70 15.80 -35.10 16.20
CA ILE A 70 14.55 -35.26 16.96
C ILE A 70 13.43 -35.81 16.06
N SER A 71 13.30 -35.33 14.81
CA SER A 71 12.28 -35.82 13.89
C SER A 71 12.51 -37.29 13.51
N VAL A 72 13.75 -37.68 13.21
CA VAL A 72 14.12 -39.07 12.91
C VAL A 72 13.85 -39.98 14.11
N LEU A 73 14.22 -39.56 15.32
CA LEU A 73 13.96 -40.32 16.54
C LEU A 73 12.46 -40.46 16.84
N GLY A 74 11.67 -39.41 16.58
CA GLY A 74 10.20 -39.45 16.70
C GLY A 74 9.57 -40.48 15.75
N ILE A 75 9.99 -40.48 14.48
CA ILE A 75 9.53 -41.46 13.49
C ILE A 75 9.92 -42.89 13.89
N VAL A 76 11.16 -43.09 14.37
CA VAL A 76 11.60 -44.40 14.87
C VAL A 76 10.76 -44.87 16.06
N ALA A 77 10.42 -43.96 16.99
CA ALA A 77 9.56 -44.30 18.13
C ALA A 77 8.17 -44.77 17.67
N VAL A 78 7.56 -44.07 16.70
CA VAL A 78 6.26 -44.46 16.11
C VAL A 78 6.35 -45.83 15.44
N ILE A 79 7.41 -46.10 14.65
CA ILE A 79 7.61 -47.40 14.00
C ILE A 79 7.74 -48.52 15.02
N LEU A 80 8.47 -48.31 16.12
CA LEU A 80 8.62 -49.31 17.19
C LEU A 80 7.30 -49.60 17.90
N ILE A 81 6.48 -48.57 18.13
CA ILE A 81 5.13 -48.73 18.70
C ILE A 81 4.26 -49.57 17.76
N LEU A 82 4.22 -49.23 16.46
CA LEU A 82 3.46 -50.00 15.46
C LEU A 82 3.96 -51.45 15.34
N TYR A 83 5.28 -51.66 15.32
CA TYR A 83 5.88 -52.99 15.28
C TYR A 83 5.54 -53.83 16.51
N SER A 84 5.58 -53.22 17.70
CA SER A 84 5.22 -53.89 18.94
C SER A 84 3.73 -54.27 18.97
N GLY A 85 2.85 -53.40 18.47
CA GLY A 85 1.42 -53.67 18.33
C GLY A 85 1.14 -54.82 17.36
N TRP A 86 1.81 -54.84 16.20
CA TRP A 86 1.70 -55.95 15.25
C TRP A 86 2.22 -57.27 15.84
N LEU A 87 3.38 -57.25 16.50
CA LEU A 87 3.97 -58.43 17.13
C LEU A 87 3.05 -58.99 18.23
N TYR A 88 2.38 -58.12 18.98
CA TYR A 88 1.39 -58.51 19.99
C TYR A 88 0.19 -59.23 19.33
N MET A 89 -0.39 -58.67 18.27
CA MET A 89 -1.52 -59.27 17.55
C MET A 89 -1.19 -60.65 16.95
N VAL A 90 0.02 -60.84 16.43
CA VAL A 90 0.45 -62.10 15.81
C VAL A 90 0.90 -63.16 16.83
N SER A 91 1.03 -62.80 18.11
CA SER A 91 1.56 -63.71 19.14
C SER A 91 0.65 -64.88 19.47
N LYS A 92 -0.65 -64.86 19.13
CA LYS A 92 -1.61 -65.97 19.33
C LYS A 92 -1.59 -66.60 20.74
N GLY A 93 -1.23 -65.82 21.77
CA GLY A 93 -1.11 -66.31 23.15
C GLY A 93 0.20 -67.03 23.49
N GLU A 94 1.19 -67.06 22.58
CA GLU A 94 2.53 -67.58 22.88
C GLU A 94 3.23 -66.63 23.88
N PRO A 95 3.57 -67.10 25.10
CA PRO A 95 4.03 -66.21 26.18
C PRO A 95 5.36 -65.51 25.87
N ALA A 96 6.24 -66.16 25.12
CA ALA A 96 7.54 -65.59 24.74
C ALA A 96 7.41 -64.38 23.79
N LYS A 97 6.50 -64.44 22.82
CA LYS A 97 6.30 -63.36 21.84
C LYS A 97 5.51 -62.20 22.42
N THR A 98 4.53 -62.51 23.27
CA THR A 98 3.75 -61.52 24.01
C THR A 98 4.64 -60.70 24.93
N LYS A 99 5.52 -61.36 25.69
CA LYS A 99 6.50 -60.68 26.56
C LYS A 99 7.42 -59.78 25.74
N LYS A 100 7.93 -60.28 24.62
CA LYS A 100 8.82 -59.51 23.72
C LYS A 100 8.13 -58.27 23.13
N ALA A 101 6.87 -58.36 22.72
CA ALA A 101 6.11 -57.22 22.21
C ALA A 101 5.93 -56.14 23.28
N LEU A 102 5.58 -56.54 24.50
CA LEU A 102 5.41 -55.63 25.63
C LEU A 102 6.73 -54.97 26.06
N ASP A 103 7.84 -55.69 26.04
CA ASP A 103 9.15 -55.12 26.37
C ASP A 103 9.59 -54.05 25.35
N ILE A 104 9.31 -54.27 24.06
CA ILE A 104 9.58 -53.27 23.01
C ILE A 104 8.70 -52.03 23.20
N LEU A 105 7.40 -52.23 23.46
CA LEU A 105 6.45 -51.12 23.68
C LEU A 105 6.85 -50.27 24.89
N LYS A 106 7.23 -50.91 26.01
CA LYS A 106 7.68 -50.22 27.22
C LYS A 106 8.91 -49.36 26.95
N ASN A 107 9.92 -49.91 26.27
CA ASN A 107 11.15 -49.20 25.97
C ASN A 107 10.92 -48.04 24.97
N ALA A 108 10.07 -48.24 23.97
CA ALA A 108 9.72 -47.20 23.01
C ALA A 108 8.96 -46.04 23.67
N PHE A 109 8.00 -46.35 24.57
CA PHE A 109 7.26 -45.35 25.32
C PHE A 109 8.15 -44.52 26.24
N ILE A 110 9.06 -45.17 26.98
CA ILE A 110 10.02 -44.46 27.85
C ILE A 110 10.90 -43.52 27.02
N GLY A 111 11.41 -43.98 25.87
CA GLY A 111 12.19 -43.15 24.96
C GLY A 111 11.41 -41.95 24.43
N PHE A 112 10.14 -42.15 24.06
CA PHE A 112 9.25 -41.08 23.60
C PHE A 112 9.00 -40.01 24.67
N VAL A 113 8.73 -40.43 25.90
CA VAL A 113 8.54 -39.50 27.04
C VAL A 113 9.79 -38.67 27.30
N ILE A 114 10.98 -39.26 27.19
CA ILE A 114 12.26 -38.53 27.36
C ILE A 114 12.43 -37.47 26.27
N ILE A 115 12.09 -37.78 25.01
CA ILE A 115 12.18 -36.83 23.89
C ILE A 115 11.25 -35.63 24.14
N LEU A 116 9.99 -35.88 24.50
CA LEU A 116 9.02 -34.82 24.80
C LEU A 116 9.44 -33.96 26.00
N ALA A 117 9.96 -34.60 27.05
CA ALA A 117 10.46 -33.89 28.24
C ALA A 117 11.68 -33.02 27.89
N SER A 118 12.62 -33.54 27.10
CA SER A 118 13.81 -32.80 26.66
C SER A 118 13.44 -31.57 25.83
N TYR A 119 12.48 -31.71 24.91
CA TYR A 119 11.98 -30.60 24.12
C TYR A 119 11.33 -29.53 25.00
N SER A 120 10.43 -29.94 25.90
CA SER A 120 9.71 -29.02 26.80
C SER A 120 10.64 -28.27 27.76
N ILE A 121 11.69 -28.92 28.26
CA ILE A 121 12.68 -28.29 29.14
C ILE A 121 13.53 -27.29 28.36
N THR A 122 13.95 -27.65 27.14
CA THR A 122 14.79 -26.78 26.31
C THR A 122 14.04 -25.50 25.93
N THR A 123 12.77 -25.61 25.50
CA THR A 123 11.95 -24.44 25.17
C THR A 123 11.68 -23.59 26.42
N PHE A 124 11.40 -24.21 27.57
CA PHE A 124 11.24 -23.47 28.82
C PHE A 124 12.48 -22.66 29.20
N ILE A 125 13.68 -23.24 29.09
CA ILE A 125 14.93 -22.55 29.43
C ILE A 125 15.22 -21.43 28.44
N LEU A 126 15.04 -21.66 27.13
CA LEU A 126 15.25 -20.63 26.10
C LEU A 126 14.31 -19.43 26.31
N ASN A 127 13.03 -19.68 26.60
CA ASN A 127 12.06 -18.62 26.88
C ASN A 127 12.47 -17.79 28.11
N ARG A 128 13.01 -18.43 29.15
CA ARG A 128 13.51 -17.73 30.35
C ARG A 128 14.79 -16.94 30.11
N LEU A 129 15.66 -17.41 29.20
CA LEU A 129 16.89 -16.71 28.85
C LEU A 129 16.62 -15.50 27.97
N LEU A 130 15.68 -15.59 27.03
CA LEU A 130 15.23 -14.46 26.20
C LEU A 130 14.55 -13.38 27.04
N GLU A 131 13.66 -13.79 27.97
CA GLU A 131 13.04 -12.90 28.97
C GLU A 131 14.10 -12.18 29.82
N ALA A 132 15.13 -12.90 30.28
CA ALA A 132 16.22 -12.32 31.07
C ALA A 132 17.18 -11.42 30.26
N ALA A 133 17.22 -11.58 28.94
CA ALA A 133 18.03 -10.78 28.02
C ALA A 133 17.32 -9.48 27.55
N GLY A 134 16.14 -9.18 28.09
CA GLY A 134 15.38 -7.96 27.77
C GLY A 134 14.46 -8.09 26.56
N TYR A 135 14.38 -9.27 25.94
CA TYR A 135 13.41 -9.60 24.88
C TYR A 135 12.08 -10.01 25.53
N GLY A 136 11.49 -9.09 26.28
CA GLY A 136 10.26 -9.31 27.05
C GLY A 136 9.05 -9.59 26.14
N ALA A 137 8.30 -10.62 26.53
CA ALA A 137 6.99 -11.06 26.04
C ALA A 137 6.97 -11.97 24.79
N GLY A 138 6.70 -13.25 25.09
CA GLY A 138 5.88 -14.11 24.24
C GLY A 138 6.58 -14.73 23.03
N ILE A 139 6.32 -16.01 22.80
CA ILE A 139 6.30 -16.46 21.41
C ILE A 139 5.18 -15.64 20.79
N THR A 140 5.59 -14.69 19.96
CA THR A 140 4.73 -13.86 19.16
C THR A 140 3.76 -14.77 18.43
N SER A 141 2.47 -14.43 18.49
CA SER A 141 1.46 -15.02 17.64
C SER A 141 1.97 -14.99 16.19
N VAL A 142 1.52 -15.94 15.38
CA VAL A 142 1.72 -15.94 13.91
C VAL A 142 1.55 -14.53 13.31
N LEU A 143 0.70 -13.70 13.92
CA LEU A 143 0.50 -12.26 13.69
C LEU A 143 1.78 -11.41 13.55
N ASP A 144 2.80 -11.52 14.42
CA ASP A 144 3.99 -10.63 14.32
C ASP A 144 4.90 -11.01 13.12
N GLN A 145 4.62 -12.12 12.44
CA GLN A 145 5.29 -12.47 11.19
C GLN A 145 4.73 -11.69 9.99
N TYR A 146 3.51 -11.16 10.09
CA TYR A 146 2.80 -10.51 8.99
C TYR A 146 2.62 -9.00 9.20
N ILE A 147 2.88 -8.50 10.41
CA ILE A 147 2.87 -7.05 10.69
C ILE A 147 4.17 -6.46 10.19
N GLU A 148 4.09 -5.64 9.14
CA GLU A 148 5.19 -4.79 8.73
C GLU A 148 5.37 -3.67 9.77
N PRO A 149 6.54 -3.57 10.43
CA PRO A 149 6.77 -2.56 11.45
C PRO A 149 6.65 -1.15 10.86
N LEU A 150 6.08 -0.23 11.64
CA LEU A 150 5.95 1.19 11.29
C LEU A 150 5.24 1.45 9.95
N SER A 151 4.29 0.59 9.58
CA SER A 151 3.57 0.71 8.31
C SER A 151 2.16 1.29 8.45
N GLY A 152 1.52 1.15 9.61
CA GLY A 152 0.10 1.50 9.78
C GLY A 152 -0.26 2.97 9.59
N SER A 153 0.73 3.87 9.60
CA SER A 153 0.50 5.31 9.45
C SER A 153 0.02 5.70 8.05
N LEU A 154 0.32 4.89 7.02
CA LEU A 154 -0.21 5.08 5.67
C LEU A 154 -1.65 4.57 5.58
N GLY A 155 -2.55 5.46 5.20
CA GLY A 155 -3.98 5.19 5.12
C GLY A 155 -4.66 5.27 6.49
N GLY A 156 -4.22 4.44 7.45
CA GLY A 156 -4.82 4.40 8.79
C GLY A 156 -4.46 5.58 9.69
N GLY A 157 -3.26 6.16 9.51
CA GLY A 157 -2.74 7.27 10.32
C GLY A 157 -2.81 8.62 9.61
N ILE A 158 -1.80 9.46 9.86
CA ILE A 158 -1.69 10.85 9.37
C ILE A 158 -1.27 10.94 7.88
N ILE A 159 -0.74 9.86 7.31
CA ILE A 159 -0.23 9.84 5.94
C ILE A 159 -1.33 9.35 5.02
N ASP A 160 -1.65 10.15 4.01
CA ASP A 160 -2.66 9.83 3.00
C ASP A 160 -2.06 9.03 1.83
N ASP A 161 -0.95 9.51 1.27
CA ASP A 161 -0.23 8.85 0.18
C ASP A 161 1.26 9.22 0.23
N HIS A 162 2.09 8.46 -0.47
CA HIS A 162 3.48 8.82 -0.74
C HIS A 162 3.99 8.20 -2.04
N TYR A 163 5.01 8.84 -2.60
CA TYR A 163 5.74 8.35 -3.76
C TYR A 163 7.25 8.39 -3.49
N PRO A 164 8.05 7.41 -3.92
CA PRO A 164 7.61 6.15 -4.54
C PRO A 164 6.75 5.30 -3.61
N GLU A 165 5.94 4.43 -4.20
CA GLU A 165 5.07 3.54 -3.42
C GLU A 165 5.89 2.57 -2.57
N ARG A 166 5.27 2.07 -1.50
CA ARG A 166 5.87 1.06 -0.65
C ARG A 166 6.21 -0.18 -1.47
N ASN A 167 7.44 -0.64 -1.35
CA ASN A 167 8.01 -1.78 -2.06
C ASN A 167 7.99 -1.65 -3.58
N ALA A 168 7.84 -0.43 -4.11
CA ALA A 168 7.96 -0.20 -5.54
C ALA A 168 9.37 -0.59 -6.03
N THR A 169 9.41 -1.15 -7.22
CA THR A 169 10.66 -1.54 -7.89
C THR A 169 10.83 -0.72 -9.16
N ASP A 170 12.05 -0.74 -9.71
CA ASP A 170 12.38 -0.06 -10.95
C ASP A 170 12.18 1.47 -10.89
N ILE A 171 12.42 2.05 -9.71
CA ILE A 171 12.29 3.50 -9.53
C ILE A 171 13.51 4.22 -10.13
N PRO A 172 13.33 5.24 -10.99
CA PRO A 172 14.45 5.96 -11.59
C PRO A 172 15.33 6.69 -10.58
N ARG A 173 16.60 6.91 -10.95
CA ARG A 173 17.60 7.52 -10.07
C ARG A 173 17.42 9.01 -9.83
N ASN A 174 16.74 9.73 -10.74
CA ASN A 174 16.39 11.15 -10.62
C ASN A 174 15.01 11.38 -9.98
N THR A 175 14.43 10.36 -9.36
CA THR A 175 13.11 10.46 -8.74
C THR A 175 13.11 11.41 -7.53
N ARG A 176 12.01 12.14 -7.37
CA ARG A 176 11.67 12.83 -6.12
C ARG A 176 10.87 11.93 -5.19
N ILE A 177 10.98 12.21 -3.90
CA ILE A 177 10.20 11.53 -2.86
C ILE A 177 9.14 12.50 -2.36
N MET A 178 7.87 12.10 -2.35
CA MET A 178 6.74 12.95 -1.97
C MET A 178 5.89 12.26 -0.92
N ILE A 179 5.30 13.05 -0.02
CA ILE A 179 4.42 12.56 1.02
C ILE A 179 3.24 13.52 1.14
N THR A 180 2.04 12.99 1.08
CA THR A 180 0.79 13.71 1.35
C THR A 180 0.31 13.35 2.74
N PHE A 181 0.11 14.36 3.58
CA PHE A 181 -0.47 14.26 4.91
C PHE A 181 -1.92 14.72 4.88
N LYS A 182 -2.74 14.11 5.75
CA LYS A 182 -4.16 14.47 5.92
C LYS A 182 -4.35 15.88 6.47
N GLU A 183 -3.43 16.32 7.32
CA GLU A 183 -3.48 17.64 7.94
C GLU A 183 -2.28 18.49 7.54
N PRO A 184 -2.41 19.84 7.58
CA PRO A 184 -1.29 20.75 7.38
C PRO A 184 -0.16 20.49 8.39
N MET A 185 1.06 20.43 7.89
CA MET A 185 2.25 20.09 8.66
C MET A 185 3.08 21.33 8.99
N ASP A 186 3.91 21.28 10.05
CA ASP A 186 4.87 22.35 10.31
C ASP A 186 6.08 22.22 9.36
N PRO A 187 6.35 23.20 8.48
CA PRO A 187 7.53 23.17 7.60
C PRO A 187 8.86 22.98 8.33
N ALA A 188 9.01 23.46 9.57
CA ALA A 188 10.23 23.27 10.36
C ALA A 188 10.49 21.79 10.69
N SER A 189 9.46 20.93 10.63
CA SER A 189 9.61 19.49 10.80
C SER A 189 10.39 18.83 9.66
N PHE A 190 10.42 19.43 8.47
CA PHE A 190 11.04 18.87 7.27
C PHE A 190 12.21 19.70 6.75
N ILE A 191 12.19 21.01 7.02
CA ILE A 191 13.18 21.96 6.52
C ILE A 191 14.05 22.46 7.68
N GLN A 192 15.35 22.17 7.61
CA GLN A 192 16.29 22.59 8.64
C GLN A 192 16.44 24.11 8.66
N GLY A 193 16.26 24.69 9.86
CA GLY A 193 16.40 26.14 10.06
C GLY A 193 15.26 26.98 9.47
N TYR A 194 14.15 26.35 9.09
CA TYR A 194 12.98 27.07 8.62
C TYR A 194 12.40 27.96 9.73
N ASP A 195 12.14 29.21 9.36
CA ASP A 195 11.46 30.20 10.18
C ASP A 195 10.50 30.96 9.26
N PRO A 196 9.17 30.91 9.52
CA PRO A 196 8.20 31.61 8.69
C PRO A 196 8.42 33.14 8.68
N GLU A 197 9.05 33.71 9.71
CA GLU A 197 9.38 35.13 9.77
C GLU A 197 10.72 35.46 9.07
N ASN A 198 11.57 34.45 8.84
CA ASN A 198 12.87 34.62 8.20
C ASN A 198 13.31 33.38 7.39
N PRO A 199 12.77 33.20 6.18
CA PRO A 199 13.04 32.01 5.36
C PRO A 199 14.50 31.89 4.88
N THR A 200 15.34 32.92 5.07
CA THR A 200 16.76 32.90 4.65
C THR A 200 17.64 31.94 5.46
N GLY A 201 17.14 31.39 6.58
CA GLY A 201 17.82 30.38 7.39
C GLY A 201 17.59 28.93 6.94
N ALA A 202 16.67 28.69 6.01
CA ALA A 202 16.35 27.37 5.49
C ALA A 202 17.50 26.81 4.66
N THR A 203 17.91 25.57 4.93
CA THR A 203 19.17 24.99 4.40
C THR A 203 19.01 23.65 3.69
N GLY A 204 17.84 23.01 3.82
CA GLY A 204 17.52 21.72 3.19
C GLY A 204 16.85 20.77 4.18
N LEU A 205 17.10 19.46 4.03
CA LEU A 205 16.47 18.41 4.84
C LEU A 205 16.73 18.55 6.35
N ASN A 206 15.66 18.49 7.14
CA ASN A 206 15.74 18.27 8.58
C ASN A 206 16.04 16.78 8.89
N ALA A 207 17.33 16.43 8.85
CA ALA A 207 17.82 15.07 9.10
C ALA A 207 17.56 14.56 10.54
N THR A 208 17.15 15.46 11.45
CA THR A 208 16.71 15.06 12.80
C THR A 208 15.40 14.31 12.73
N ASN A 209 14.46 14.72 11.86
CA ASN A 209 13.10 14.18 11.78
C ASN A 209 12.92 13.18 10.65
N VAL A 210 13.63 13.35 9.53
CA VAL A 210 13.53 12.48 8.36
C VAL A 210 14.88 11.84 8.08
N SER A 211 14.88 10.57 7.66
CA SER A 211 16.12 9.88 7.26
C SER A 211 15.87 9.11 5.99
N ILE A 212 16.73 9.33 4.98
CA ILE A 212 16.69 8.70 3.66
C ILE A 212 18.04 8.04 3.45
N TYR A 213 18.11 6.72 3.28
CA TYR A 213 19.38 6.00 3.14
C TYR A 213 19.27 4.73 2.29
N PRO A 214 20.36 4.28 1.64
CA PRO A 214 20.41 2.94 1.07
C PRO A 214 20.21 1.89 2.16
N THR A 215 19.24 1.00 2.00
CA THR A 215 18.79 0.02 3.00
C THR A 215 19.96 -0.81 3.54
N ASP A 216 20.80 -1.36 2.66
CA ASP A 216 21.95 -2.20 3.03
C ASP A 216 23.06 -1.42 3.77
N ALA A 217 23.14 -0.11 3.56
CA ALA A 217 24.11 0.75 4.23
C ALA A 217 23.61 1.23 5.61
N GLY A 218 22.30 1.16 5.84
CA GLY A 218 21.63 1.57 7.08
C GLY A 218 21.67 3.07 7.36
N VAL A 219 21.04 3.47 8.47
CA VAL A 219 20.82 4.88 8.86
C VAL A 219 22.11 5.70 8.99
N THR A 220 23.27 5.07 9.18
CA THR A 220 24.56 5.78 9.23
C THR A 220 24.99 6.37 7.90
N ALA A 221 24.40 5.90 6.79
CA ALA A 221 24.61 6.42 5.44
C ALA A 221 23.48 7.35 5.00
N ALA A 222 22.66 7.86 5.94
CA ALA A 222 21.58 8.79 5.62
C ALA A 222 22.07 10.07 4.94
N LEU A 223 21.29 10.49 3.95
CA LEU A 223 21.48 11.75 3.27
C LEU A 223 21.43 12.90 4.26
N THR A 224 22.30 13.87 4.06
CA THR A 224 22.45 15.05 4.93
C THR A 224 21.59 16.21 4.43
N GLU A 225 21.47 17.23 5.29
CA GLU A 225 20.76 18.49 5.04
C GLU A 225 21.02 19.09 3.65
N THR A 226 22.27 19.09 3.18
CA THR A 226 22.65 19.72 1.90
C THR A 226 22.51 18.79 0.69
N GLN A 227 22.12 17.52 0.89
CA GLN A 227 22.00 16.53 -0.18
C GLN A 227 20.57 16.37 -0.67
N VAL A 228 19.60 17.02 -0.01
CA VAL A 228 18.18 16.93 -0.33
C VAL A 228 17.56 18.32 -0.18
N SER A 229 17.09 18.89 -1.28
CA SER A 229 16.19 20.05 -1.28
C SER A 229 14.81 19.62 -0.78
N VAL A 230 14.12 20.51 -0.08
CA VAL A 230 12.78 20.25 0.42
C VAL A 230 11.85 21.37 0.03
N ALA A 231 10.75 21.03 -0.62
CA ALA A 231 9.65 21.92 -0.94
C ALA A 231 8.36 21.43 -0.27
N ILE A 232 7.44 22.35 -0.02
CA ILE A 232 6.17 22.06 0.63
C ILE A 232 5.07 22.80 -0.13
N SER A 233 3.92 22.15 -0.34
CA SER A 233 2.76 22.79 -0.98
C SER A 233 2.26 23.99 -0.17
N GLU A 234 1.52 24.90 -0.81
CA GLU A 234 0.92 26.06 -0.12
C GLU A 234 0.00 25.65 1.03
N SER A 235 -0.71 24.52 0.89
CA SER A 235 -1.57 23.93 1.94
C SER A 235 -0.79 23.30 3.10
N ALA A 236 0.53 23.18 2.99
CA ALA A 236 1.41 22.47 3.91
C ALA A 236 1.08 20.97 4.12
N GLN A 237 0.30 20.37 3.22
CA GLN A 237 -0.06 18.95 3.28
C GLN A 237 0.87 18.05 2.45
N ILE A 238 1.53 18.59 1.42
CA ILE A 238 2.43 17.81 0.57
C ILE A 238 3.86 18.27 0.80
N VAL A 239 4.75 17.33 1.08
CA VAL A 239 6.19 17.57 1.24
C VAL A 239 6.93 16.84 0.12
N VAL A 240 7.80 17.56 -0.58
CA VAL A 240 8.65 17.03 -1.66
C VAL A 240 10.10 17.07 -1.20
N PHE A 241 10.75 15.92 -1.22
CA PHE A 241 12.18 15.75 -1.00
C PHE A 241 12.84 15.48 -2.36
N ASP A 242 13.74 16.36 -2.75
CA ASP A 242 14.42 16.36 -4.04
C ASP A 242 15.92 16.10 -3.82
N PRO A 243 16.40 14.86 -4.03
CA PRO A 243 17.81 14.54 -3.91
C PRO A 243 18.65 15.34 -4.92
N VAL A 244 19.66 16.07 -4.43
CA VAL A 244 20.54 16.90 -5.28
C VAL A 244 21.37 16.05 -6.24
N GLU A 245 21.75 14.85 -5.79
CA GLU A 245 22.48 13.86 -6.58
C GLU A 245 21.58 12.68 -6.88
N LEU A 246 21.77 12.06 -8.05
CA LEU A 246 21.05 10.85 -8.45
C LEU A 246 21.16 9.77 -7.37
N LEU A 247 20.02 9.22 -6.96
CA LEU A 247 19.94 8.10 -6.03
C LEU A 247 20.58 6.84 -6.63
N GLY A 248 20.85 5.88 -5.74
CA GLY A 248 21.36 4.55 -6.10
C GLY A 248 22.69 4.56 -6.85
N SER A 249 22.85 3.57 -7.74
CA SER A 249 24.08 3.31 -8.48
C SER A 249 23.77 3.09 -9.96
N PRO A 250 24.60 3.56 -10.90
CA PRO A 250 24.44 3.25 -12.32
C PRO A 250 24.86 1.81 -12.68
N LEU A 251 25.24 0.98 -11.70
CA LEU A 251 25.77 -0.37 -11.93
C LEU A 251 24.89 -1.49 -11.37
N GLU A 252 24.09 -1.20 -10.35
CA GLU A 252 23.21 -2.17 -9.70
C GLU A 252 22.04 -1.47 -9.01
N ASP A 253 20.92 -2.17 -8.96
CA ASP A 253 19.72 -1.71 -8.28
C ASP A 253 19.99 -1.56 -6.78
N THR A 254 19.45 -0.51 -6.17
CA THR A 254 19.72 -0.14 -4.77
C THR A 254 18.41 0.06 -4.02
N ASN A 255 18.17 -0.74 -3.00
CA ASN A 255 17.05 -0.50 -2.08
C ASN A 255 17.32 0.73 -1.20
N TYR A 256 16.30 1.57 -1.05
CA TYR A 256 16.28 2.72 -0.14
C TYR A 256 15.25 2.52 0.95
N THR A 257 15.54 3.07 2.13
CA THR A 257 14.63 3.17 3.27
C THR A 257 14.41 4.64 3.61
N ILE A 258 13.15 4.99 3.87
CA ILE A 258 12.77 6.30 4.39
C ILE A 258 12.12 6.12 5.76
N VAL A 259 12.56 6.93 6.72
CA VAL A 259 12.05 6.95 8.10
C VAL A 259 11.54 8.34 8.45
N LEU A 260 10.27 8.41 8.85
CA LEU A 260 9.64 9.57 9.46
C LEU A 260 9.58 9.35 10.97
N LYS A 261 10.26 10.21 11.73
CA LYS A 261 10.38 10.06 13.17
C LYS A 261 9.22 10.72 13.91
N THR A 262 9.08 10.34 15.17
CA THR A 262 7.96 10.72 16.05
C THR A 262 7.94 12.19 16.46
N THR A 263 8.99 12.95 16.14
CA THR A 263 9.15 14.38 16.46
C THR A 263 8.63 15.31 15.38
N ILE A 264 8.02 14.78 14.31
CA ILE A 264 7.34 15.58 13.29
C ILE A 264 6.07 16.17 13.88
N GLU A 265 5.90 17.48 13.70
CA GLU A 265 4.77 18.27 14.19
C GLU A 265 3.86 18.72 13.04
N LYS A 266 2.57 18.79 13.34
CA LYS A 266 1.56 19.43 12.52
C LYS A 266 1.64 20.95 12.65
N ALA A 267 1.00 21.68 11.74
CA ALA A 267 0.98 23.15 11.77
C ALA A 267 0.34 23.72 13.06
N ASP A 268 -0.48 22.94 13.76
CA ASP A 268 -1.07 23.30 15.05
C ASP A 268 -0.12 23.09 16.25
N GLY A 269 1.10 22.59 16.01
CA GLY A 269 2.13 22.31 17.02
C GLY A 269 1.95 20.99 17.77
N THR A 270 1.02 20.13 17.35
CA THR A 270 0.86 18.78 17.92
C THR A 270 1.66 17.75 17.12
N LEU A 271 2.00 16.60 17.73
CA LEU A 271 2.74 15.54 17.04
C LEU A 271 1.88 14.90 15.95
N ALA A 272 2.47 14.72 14.76
CA ALA A 272 1.81 14.03 13.65
C ALA A 272 1.57 12.55 13.94
N PHE A 273 2.56 11.89 14.56
CA PHE A 273 2.50 10.49 14.96
C PHE A 273 2.01 10.38 16.40
N SER A 274 0.77 9.93 16.58
CA SER A 274 0.12 9.84 17.89
C SER A 274 -0.81 8.63 18.01
N GLY A 275 -1.28 8.36 19.23
CA GLY A 275 -2.21 7.26 19.48
C GLY A 275 -1.59 5.90 19.16
N ARG A 276 -2.28 5.11 18.33
CA ARG A 276 -1.81 3.80 17.85
C ARG A 276 -0.61 3.94 16.92
N TYR A 277 -0.55 5.03 16.15
CA TYR A 277 0.50 5.30 15.16
C TYR A 277 1.63 6.16 15.73
N SER A 278 1.92 6.04 17.03
CA SER A 278 2.89 6.92 17.72
C SER A 278 4.35 6.66 17.39
N ASP A 279 4.65 5.53 16.75
CA ASP A 279 6.02 5.06 16.57
C ASP A 279 6.69 5.59 15.28
N GLY A 280 5.97 6.40 14.50
CA GLY A 280 6.46 7.01 13.27
C GLY A 280 5.99 6.26 12.02
N TYR A 281 6.78 6.34 10.96
CA TYR A 281 6.50 5.63 9.71
C TYR A 281 7.80 5.27 9.00
N GLU A 282 7.85 4.07 8.43
CA GLU A 282 8.98 3.61 7.62
C GLU A 282 8.48 2.84 6.39
N TRP A 283 9.14 3.06 5.25
CA TRP A 283 8.93 2.26 4.04
C TRP A 283 10.20 2.15 3.21
N THR A 284 10.18 1.21 2.28
CA THR A 284 11.29 0.92 1.36
C THR A 284 10.84 0.91 -0.08
N PHE A 285 11.75 1.16 -1.02
CA PHE A 285 11.58 1.02 -2.47
C PHE A 285 12.94 0.74 -3.13
N GLU A 286 12.93 0.17 -4.34
CA GLU A 286 14.14 -0.16 -5.10
C GLU A 286 14.37 0.87 -6.21
N VAL A 287 15.55 1.50 -6.18
CA VAL A 287 16.03 2.42 -7.22
C VAL A 287 16.80 1.61 -8.28
N SER A 288 16.45 1.75 -9.55
CA SER A 288 17.10 1.06 -10.67
C SER A 288 18.44 1.71 -11.07
N THR A 289 19.08 1.17 -12.11
CA THR A 289 20.29 1.77 -12.69
C THR A 289 20.02 2.95 -13.63
N GLU A 290 18.75 3.19 -13.98
CA GLU A 290 18.36 4.10 -15.07
C GLU A 290 17.92 5.47 -14.56
N VAL A 291 17.98 6.45 -15.46
CA VAL A 291 17.45 7.80 -15.27
C VAL A 291 16.25 7.93 -16.18
N ASP A 292 15.19 8.53 -15.68
CA ASP A 292 13.98 8.73 -16.46
C ASP A 292 14.04 10.06 -17.21
N LEU A 293 13.87 9.94 -18.52
CA LEU A 293 13.84 11.02 -19.49
C LEU A 293 12.59 10.89 -20.37
N THR A 294 11.52 10.29 -19.85
CA THR A 294 10.25 10.16 -20.53
C THR A 294 9.37 11.34 -20.11
N PRO A 295 8.90 12.17 -21.05
CA PRO A 295 7.91 13.20 -20.74
C PRO A 295 6.57 12.60 -20.26
N PRO A 296 5.91 13.22 -19.27
CA PRO A 296 4.54 12.88 -18.93
C PRO A 296 3.59 13.28 -20.06
N GLN A 297 2.51 12.52 -20.21
CA GLN A 297 1.45 12.74 -21.19
C GLN A 297 0.08 12.68 -20.52
N VAL A 298 -0.86 13.48 -21.04
CA VAL A 298 -2.26 13.46 -20.60
C VAL A 298 -2.96 12.21 -21.16
N VAL A 299 -3.42 11.32 -20.28
CA VAL A 299 -4.13 10.08 -20.66
C VAL A 299 -5.64 10.21 -20.61
N SER A 300 -6.16 11.08 -19.73
CA SER A 300 -7.59 11.32 -19.59
C SER A 300 -7.88 12.71 -19.06
N VAL A 301 -9.04 13.25 -19.46
CA VAL A 301 -9.61 14.48 -18.90
C VAL A 301 -11.08 14.27 -18.56
N ILE A 302 -11.53 14.96 -17.53
CA ILE A 302 -12.93 15.13 -17.15
C ILE A 302 -13.17 16.64 -17.04
N PRO A 303 -14.24 17.19 -17.62
CA PRO A 303 -15.11 16.55 -18.60
C PRO A 303 -14.38 16.24 -19.91
N VAL A 304 -14.84 15.23 -20.63
CA VAL A 304 -14.34 14.96 -21.99
C VAL A 304 -15.01 15.89 -22.98
N GLU A 305 -14.31 16.23 -24.07
CA GLU A 305 -14.92 16.99 -25.17
C GLU A 305 -16.20 16.31 -25.66
N SER A 306 -17.29 17.08 -25.70
CA SER A 306 -18.62 16.57 -26.00
C SER A 306 -19.44 17.63 -26.72
N THR A 307 -20.34 17.17 -27.59
CA THR A 307 -21.35 18.03 -28.22
C THR A 307 -22.56 18.28 -27.31
N THR A 308 -22.62 17.59 -26.17
CA THR A 308 -23.64 17.77 -25.14
C THR A 308 -23.01 18.49 -23.96
N PRO A 309 -23.52 19.68 -23.56
CA PRO A 309 -22.97 20.42 -22.43
C PRO A 309 -23.13 19.65 -21.12
N TYR A 310 -22.19 19.87 -20.18
CA TYR A 310 -22.20 19.26 -18.85
C TYR A 310 -22.89 20.16 -17.84
N ASP A 311 -23.52 19.57 -16.82
CA ASP A 311 -24.00 20.33 -15.67
C ASP A 311 -22.85 20.98 -14.94
N ARG A 312 -23.04 22.25 -14.55
CA ARG A 312 -21.95 23.18 -14.22
C ARG A 312 -21.24 22.88 -12.90
N ASN A 313 -21.74 21.95 -12.09
CA ASN A 313 -21.06 21.43 -10.90
C ASN A 313 -20.05 20.31 -11.19
N ILE A 314 -19.82 19.96 -12.45
CA ILE A 314 -18.75 19.05 -12.82
C ILE A 314 -17.36 19.63 -12.48
N THR A 315 -16.47 18.81 -11.94
CA THR A 315 -15.08 19.15 -11.70
C THR A 315 -14.25 18.98 -12.97
N ILE A 316 -13.16 19.75 -13.06
CA ILE A 316 -12.17 19.58 -14.12
C ILE A 316 -11.07 18.69 -13.55
N GLU A 317 -10.73 17.60 -14.22
CA GLU A 317 -9.65 16.70 -13.83
C GLU A 317 -8.81 16.32 -15.05
N MET A 318 -7.50 16.24 -14.85
CA MET A 318 -6.53 15.76 -15.83
C MET A 318 -5.71 14.65 -15.20
N THR A 319 -5.65 13.49 -15.86
CA THR A 319 -4.86 12.34 -15.43
C THR A 319 -3.70 12.13 -16.39
N PHE A 320 -2.51 11.89 -15.82
CA PHE A 320 -1.25 11.65 -16.52
C PHE A 320 -0.87 10.16 -16.49
N ASN A 321 -0.04 9.75 -17.44
CA ASN A 321 0.54 8.39 -17.51
C ASN A 321 1.52 8.09 -16.36
N GLU A 322 2.05 9.12 -15.71
CA GLU A 322 3.00 9.01 -14.61
C GLU A 322 2.76 10.05 -13.52
N ALA A 323 3.54 9.96 -12.44
CA ALA A 323 3.40 10.87 -11.31
C ALA A 323 3.95 12.25 -11.68
N MET A 324 3.21 13.30 -11.32
CA MET A 324 3.55 14.70 -11.54
C MET A 324 4.15 15.34 -10.29
N ASP A 325 4.95 16.38 -10.48
CA ASP A 325 5.44 17.17 -9.35
C ASP A 325 4.30 18.00 -8.73
N PRO A 326 3.98 17.82 -7.44
CA PRO A 326 2.85 18.47 -6.81
C PRO A 326 3.07 19.98 -6.61
N VAL A 327 4.32 20.46 -6.52
CA VAL A 327 4.60 21.90 -6.39
C VAL A 327 4.36 22.60 -7.73
N ALA A 328 4.66 21.95 -8.85
CA ALA A 328 4.36 22.48 -10.18
C ALA A 328 2.88 22.31 -10.58
N ALA A 329 2.16 21.38 -9.98
CA ALA A 329 0.81 20.97 -10.40
C ALA A 329 -0.34 21.42 -9.48
N THR A 330 -0.04 22.00 -8.31
CA THR A 330 -1.05 22.47 -7.35
C THR A 330 -0.86 23.95 -7.02
N GLY A 331 -1.95 24.61 -6.62
CA GLY A 331 -1.93 26.02 -6.26
C GLY A 331 -3.31 26.65 -6.26
N VAL A 332 -3.34 27.96 -6.06
CA VAL A 332 -4.56 28.77 -6.06
C VAL A 332 -4.47 29.87 -7.11
N TYR A 333 -5.54 30.05 -7.87
CA TYR A 333 -5.75 31.27 -8.65
C TYR A 333 -6.84 32.11 -7.98
N SER A 334 -6.45 33.22 -7.36
CA SER A 334 -7.36 34.21 -6.77
C SER A 334 -6.83 35.63 -6.92
N ILE A 335 -7.64 36.47 -7.55
CA ILE A 335 -7.38 37.90 -7.71
C ILE A 335 -7.47 38.61 -6.35
N GLU A 336 -8.38 38.17 -5.47
CA GLU A 336 -8.58 38.77 -4.14
C GLU A 336 -7.41 38.49 -3.20
N LEU A 337 -6.91 37.25 -3.18
CA LEU A 337 -5.80 36.85 -2.32
C LEU A 337 -4.43 37.28 -2.90
N GLY A 338 -4.36 37.53 -4.20
CA GLY A 338 -3.10 37.83 -4.89
C GLY A 338 -2.27 36.58 -5.20
N ASP A 339 -2.92 35.42 -5.23
CA ASP A 339 -2.35 34.13 -5.58
C ASP A 339 -2.63 33.87 -7.07
N TYR A 340 -1.57 33.62 -7.85
CA TYR A 340 -1.64 33.59 -9.30
C TYR A 340 -1.00 32.33 -9.87
N PHE A 341 -1.41 31.16 -9.38
CA PHE A 341 -1.02 29.90 -10.01
C PHE A 341 -1.39 29.91 -11.50
N SER A 342 -0.43 29.56 -12.37
CA SER A 342 -0.57 29.73 -13.83
C SER A 342 -0.02 28.55 -14.65
N ASN A 343 0.37 27.44 -14.01
CA ASN A 343 0.83 26.27 -14.78
C ASN A 343 -0.35 25.52 -15.42
N ILE A 344 -1.56 25.74 -14.90
CA ILE A 344 -2.82 25.33 -15.52
C ILE A 344 -3.77 26.52 -15.42
N GLU A 345 -4.36 26.91 -16.54
CA GLU A 345 -5.30 28.02 -16.64
C GLU A 345 -6.68 27.50 -17.07
N ILE A 346 -7.73 28.05 -16.45
CA ILE A 346 -9.12 27.74 -16.79
C ILE A 346 -9.81 29.04 -17.10
N SER A 347 -10.37 29.15 -18.31
CA SER A 347 -11.01 30.37 -18.79
C SER A 347 -12.39 30.10 -19.38
N ASP A 348 -13.22 31.14 -19.40
CA ASP A 348 -14.53 31.12 -20.05
C ASP A 348 -14.50 31.78 -21.45
N SER A 349 -15.67 31.90 -22.10
CA SER A 349 -15.79 32.45 -23.46
C SER A 349 -15.41 33.94 -23.58
N VAL A 350 -15.22 34.63 -22.45
CA VAL A 350 -14.82 36.04 -22.36
C VAL A 350 -13.41 36.12 -21.76
N PRO A 351 -12.43 35.44 -22.39
CA PRO A 351 -11.20 34.87 -21.81
C PRO A 351 -10.84 35.42 -20.43
N SER A 352 -11.69 35.08 -19.44
CA SER A 352 -11.53 35.49 -18.06
C SER A 352 -11.22 34.25 -17.25
N LEU A 353 -10.14 34.33 -16.47
CA LEU A 353 -9.68 33.21 -15.68
C LEU A 353 -10.68 32.94 -14.55
N VAL A 354 -11.03 31.67 -14.37
CA VAL A 354 -11.94 31.20 -13.34
C VAL A 354 -11.16 31.01 -12.05
N GLU A 355 -11.57 31.69 -10.98
CA GLU A 355 -10.94 31.55 -9.66
C GLU A 355 -11.26 30.19 -9.03
N GLY A 356 -10.23 29.56 -8.44
CA GLY A 356 -10.34 28.25 -7.83
C GLY A 356 -9.01 27.67 -7.32
N THR A 357 -9.08 26.41 -6.91
CA THR A 357 -7.96 25.65 -6.35
C THR A 357 -7.66 24.43 -7.19
N TYR A 358 -6.36 24.16 -7.36
CA TYR A 358 -5.81 22.99 -8.02
C TYR A 358 -5.25 22.02 -6.98
N GLU A 359 -5.72 20.79 -7.01
CA GLU A 359 -5.35 19.73 -6.07
C GLU A 359 -4.83 18.52 -6.84
N ILE A 360 -3.83 17.82 -6.31
CA ILE A 360 -3.29 16.60 -6.91
C ILE A 360 -3.64 15.38 -6.06
N SER A 361 -3.98 14.28 -6.71
CA SER A 361 -4.45 13.04 -6.08
C SER A 361 -4.03 11.82 -6.90
N ASN A 362 -4.50 10.63 -6.48
CA ASN A 362 -4.35 9.38 -7.23
C ASN A 362 -2.87 9.00 -7.51
N GLY A 363 -2.05 8.88 -6.46
CA GLY A 363 -0.62 8.60 -6.62
C GLY A 363 0.11 9.70 -7.39
N TYR A 364 -0.30 10.96 -7.20
CA TYR A 364 0.22 12.15 -7.89
C TYR A 364 -0.01 12.15 -9.40
N ARG A 365 -1.01 11.43 -9.91
CA ARG A 365 -1.28 11.33 -11.35
C ARG A 365 -2.50 12.11 -11.81
N THR A 366 -3.32 12.63 -10.90
CA THR A 366 -4.55 13.34 -11.28
C THR A 366 -4.58 14.71 -10.64
N VAL A 367 -4.57 15.75 -11.47
CA VAL A 367 -4.78 17.15 -11.04
C VAL A 367 -6.24 17.51 -11.27
N GLY A 368 -6.91 17.95 -10.20
CA GLY A 368 -8.29 18.40 -10.21
C GLY A 368 -8.39 19.89 -9.91
N PHE A 369 -9.38 20.56 -10.51
CA PHE A 369 -9.72 21.95 -10.22
C PHE A 369 -11.15 22.07 -9.67
N THR A 370 -11.28 22.88 -8.64
CA THR A 370 -12.58 23.29 -8.05
C THR A 370 -12.63 24.81 -7.97
N THR A 371 -13.64 25.41 -8.57
CA THR A 371 -13.86 26.87 -8.51
C THR A 371 -14.36 27.32 -7.13
N PHE A 372 -14.24 28.61 -6.81
CA PHE A 372 -14.79 29.21 -5.58
C PHE A 372 -16.28 29.56 -5.66
N ASP A 373 -16.88 29.50 -6.84
CA ASP A 373 -18.29 29.90 -7.04
C ASP A 373 -19.28 28.88 -6.47
N ALA A 374 -19.70 29.08 -5.22
CA ALA A 374 -20.73 28.26 -4.57
C ALA A 374 -22.10 28.43 -5.26
N CYS A 375 -22.76 27.31 -5.57
CA CYS A 375 -24.01 27.28 -6.33
C CYS A 375 -25.10 26.36 -5.74
N GLY A 376 -24.77 25.53 -4.75
CA GLY A 376 -25.70 24.58 -4.18
C GLY A 376 -25.16 23.89 -2.94
N GLU A 377 -25.93 22.92 -2.46
CA GLU A 377 -25.61 22.06 -1.33
C GLU A 377 -25.96 20.63 -1.75
N ASP A 378 -25.07 19.70 -1.48
CA ASP A 378 -25.27 18.29 -1.79
C ASP A 378 -26.15 17.60 -0.72
N PRO A 379 -26.56 16.33 -0.93
CA PRO A 379 -27.37 15.61 0.04
C PRO A 379 -26.74 15.44 1.44
N CYS A 380 -25.42 15.61 1.58
CA CYS A 380 -24.69 15.51 2.84
C CYS A 380 -24.60 16.85 3.58
N GLY A 381 -24.96 17.95 2.91
CA GLY A 381 -24.86 19.30 3.45
C GLY A 381 -23.57 20.03 3.04
N ASP A 382 -22.78 19.43 2.15
CA ASP A 382 -21.55 20.05 1.66
C ASP A 382 -21.85 21.04 0.54
N THR A 383 -21.05 22.10 0.46
CA THR A 383 -21.19 23.10 -0.60
C THR A 383 -20.78 22.54 -1.95
N ILE A 384 -21.62 22.75 -2.96
CA ILE A 384 -21.33 22.48 -4.37
C ILE A 384 -20.80 23.76 -5.01
N TYR A 385 -19.69 23.64 -5.73
CA TYR A 385 -19.09 24.74 -6.49
C TYR A 385 -19.34 24.55 -7.99
N CYS A 386 -19.69 25.62 -8.71
CA CYS A 386 -20.07 25.53 -10.11
C CYS A 386 -19.24 26.43 -11.00
N LEU A 387 -18.77 25.86 -12.11
CA LEU A 387 -18.21 26.60 -13.24
C LEU A 387 -19.23 27.63 -13.79
N PRO A 388 -18.79 28.65 -14.53
CA PRO A 388 -19.68 29.61 -15.19
C PRO A 388 -20.80 28.92 -16.01
N PRO A 389 -22.06 29.41 -15.97
CA PRO A 389 -23.19 28.75 -16.63
C PRO A 389 -23.31 29.15 -18.10
N LEU A 390 -23.66 28.19 -18.97
CA LEU A 390 -23.89 28.43 -20.40
C LEU A 390 -22.66 29.02 -21.11
N GLU A 391 -21.47 28.66 -20.65
CA GLU A 391 -20.19 29.12 -21.17
C GLU A 391 -19.43 27.96 -21.79
N THR A 392 -18.53 28.28 -22.72
CA THR A 392 -17.47 27.37 -23.16
C THR A 392 -16.30 27.56 -22.21
N ILE A 393 -15.90 26.47 -21.54
CA ILE A 393 -14.75 26.43 -20.65
C ILE A 393 -13.56 25.89 -21.43
N VAL A 394 -12.47 26.64 -21.41
CA VAL A 394 -11.19 26.25 -22.00
C VAL A 394 -10.23 25.97 -20.86
N VAL A 395 -9.57 24.82 -20.94
CA VAL A 395 -8.50 24.46 -20.00
C VAL A 395 -7.19 24.40 -20.79
N GLU A 396 -6.15 25.01 -20.22
CA GLU A 396 -4.82 25.07 -20.81
C GLU A 396 -3.82 24.63 -19.74
N ALA A 397 -3.11 23.54 -20.00
CA ALA A 397 -2.08 23.01 -19.13
C ALA A 397 -0.73 23.23 -19.80
N HIS A 398 0.10 24.07 -19.19
CA HIS A 398 1.32 24.55 -19.81
C HIS A 398 2.47 23.56 -19.61
N ALA A 399 3.23 23.31 -20.68
CA ALA A 399 4.49 22.60 -20.60
C ALA A 399 5.58 23.50 -20.00
N ALA A 400 6.39 22.94 -19.10
CA ALA A 400 7.47 23.69 -18.48
C ALA A 400 8.56 24.04 -19.51
N SER A 401 9.24 25.16 -19.32
CA SER A 401 10.31 25.55 -20.24
C SER A 401 11.43 24.50 -20.27
N VAL A 402 11.92 24.14 -21.46
CA VAL A 402 13.05 23.20 -21.64
C VAL A 402 14.28 23.87 -22.24
N GLY A 403 15.45 23.30 -21.94
CA GLY A 403 16.75 23.78 -22.41
C GLY A 403 17.39 22.89 -23.47
N ASP A 404 18.72 22.94 -23.57
CA ASP A 404 19.50 22.05 -24.46
C ASP A 404 19.43 20.57 -24.02
N ASP A 405 19.06 20.30 -22.77
CA ASP A 405 18.97 18.98 -22.15
C ASP A 405 17.53 18.45 -22.09
N ALA A 406 16.66 18.87 -23.03
CA ALA A 406 15.30 18.33 -23.16
C ALA A 406 15.32 16.78 -23.12
N PRO A 407 14.38 16.14 -22.41
CA PRO A 407 13.11 16.70 -21.94
C PRO A 407 13.12 17.33 -20.53
N GLN A 408 14.29 17.45 -19.90
CA GLN A 408 14.40 18.04 -18.56
C GLN A 408 14.02 19.53 -18.57
N ALA A 409 13.12 19.89 -17.67
CA ALA A 409 12.63 21.24 -17.50
C ALA A 409 13.67 22.13 -16.81
N VAL A 410 13.67 23.41 -17.18
CA VAL A 410 14.56 24.43 -16.63
C VAL A 410 13.80 25.23 -15.55
N PRO A 411 14.24 25.19 -14.28
CA PRO A 411 13.57 25.96 -13.23
C PRO A 411 13.70 27.47 -13.45
N ARG A 412 12.64 28.21 -13.16
CA ARG A 412 12.56 29.68 -13.15
C ARG A 412 12.67 30.19 -11.72
N GLY A 413 13.89 30.18 -11.16
CA GLY A 413 14.12 30.51 -9.76
C GLY A 413 14.01 29.27 -8.89
N THR A 414 13.00 29.21 -8.02
CA THR A 414 12.71 28.04 -7.15
C THR A 414 11.55 27.17 -7.66
N GLU A 415 10.93 27.57 -8.77
CA GLU A 415 9.71 26.98 -9.32
C GLU A 415 9.88 26.66 -10.81
N TYR A 416 8.88 26.01 -11.40
CA TYR A 416 8.77 25.75 -12.83
C TYR A 416 7.61 26.55 -13.40
N ASP A 417 7.74 27.02 -14.64
CA ASP A 417 6.73 27.80 -15.36
C ASP A 417 5.73 26.94 -16.14
N GLY A 418 5.63 25.66 -15.78
CA GLY A 418 4.69 24.69 -16.35
C GLY A 418 4.76 23.35 -15.63
N LEU A 419 4.00 22.38 -16.13
CA LEU A 419 3.89 21.05 -15.56
C LEU A 419 5.11 20.18 -15.87
N ILE A 420 5.53 19.44 -14.84
CA ILE A 420 6.63 18.48 -14.91
C ILE A 420 6.28 17.19 -14.17
N ASP A 421 6.91 16.09 -14.57
CA ASP A 421 6.88 14.85 -13.80
C ASP A 421 7.76 14.92 -12.54
N VAL A 422 7.70 13.85 -11.76
CA VAL A 422 8.51 13.64 -10.53
C VAL A 422 10.01 13.47 -10.78
N CYS A 423 10.41 13.28 -12.04
CA CYS A 423 11.78 13.10 -12.53
C CYS A 423 12.33 14.39 -13.18
N GLY A 424 11.53 15.45 -13.25
CA GLY A 424 11.89 16.76 -13.80
C GLY A 424 11.69 16.92 -15.31
N ASN A 425 10.99 16.02 -16.00
CA ASN A 425 10.69 16.18 -17.43
C ASN A 425 9.46 17.07 -17.64
N SER A 426 9.51 17.94 -18.65
CA SER A 426 8.35 18.76 -19.06
C SER A 426 7.26 17.91 -19.69
N LEU A 427 6.01 18.31 -19.51
CA LEU A 427 4.83 17.79 -20.20
C LEU A 427 5.03 17.70 -21.72
N ASP A 428 4.61 16.57 -22.28
CA ASP A 428 4.38 16.31 -23.71
C ASP A 428 2.86 16.29 -23.94
N GLY A 429 2.27 17.47 -24.15
CA GLY A 429 0.83 17.63 -24.34
C GLY A 429 0.35 17.23 -25.73
N ASP A 430 1.20 17.23 -26.76
CA ASP A 430 0.80 16.79 -28.10
C ASP A 430 0.91 15.26 -28.30
N GLY A 431 1.62 14.59 -27.39
CA GLY A 431 1.75 13.14 -27.30
C GLY A 431 2.69 12.55 -28.34
N ASP A 432 3.63 13.33 -28.90
CA ASP A 432 4.56 12.87 -29.93
C ASP A 432 5.78 12.09 -29.36
N GLY A 433 5.94 12.10 -28.04
CA GLY A 433 7.01 11.45 -27.29
C GLY A 433 8.24 12.33 -27.05
N GLN A 434 8.18 13.63 -27.34
CA GLN A 434 9.21 14.61 -27.07
C GLN A 434 8.66 15.77 -26.24
N ALA A 435 9.52 16.37 -25.40
CA ALA A 435 9.22 17.64 -24.76
C ALA A 435 9.88 18.81 -25.52
N ALA A 436 9.08 19.62 -26.22
CA ALA A 436 9.34 20.91 -26.83
C ALA A 436 9.21 22.10 -25.86
N GLY A 437 8.59 21.90 -24.70
CA GLY A 437 8.47 22.91 -23.64
C GLY A 437 7.46 24.02 -23.95
N SER A 438 7.69 25.21 -23.40
CA SER A 438 6.75 26.34 -23.51
C SER A 438 6.82 27.03 -24.88
N ASP A 439 5.81 27.81 -25.22
CA ASP A 439 5.74 28.63 -26.44
C ASP A 439 6.74 29.79 -26.47
N THR A 440 7.45 30.02 -25.37
CA THR A 440 8.60 30.92 -25.31
C THR A 440 9.93 30.26 -25.67
N ASP A 441 9.96 28.93 -25.79
CA ASP A 441 11.18 28.17 -26.03
C ASP A 441 11.58 28.16 -27.52
N GLY A 442 12.88 28.29 -27.74
CA GLY A 442 13.50 28.29 -29.07
C GLY A 442 14.11 26.94 -29.43
N VAL A 443 13.52 25.83 -28.99
CA VAL A 443 14.11 24.48 -29.11
C VAL A 443 13.92 23.96 -30.55
N SER A 444 15.01 23.49 -31.15
CA SER A 444 14.96 22.78 -32.43
C SER A 444 14.87 21.29 -32.17
N LEU A 445 13.65 20.74 -32.20
CA LEU A 445 13.40 19.30 -32.03
C LEU A 445 14.21 18.46 -33.03
N VAL A 446 14.58 17.24 -32.65
CA VAL A 446 15.44 16.37 -33.46
C VAL A 446 14.62 15.69 -34.56
N GLY A 447 14.39 16.39 -35.67
CA GLY A 447 13.62 15.91 -36.80
C GLY A 447 13.29 17.05 -37.74
N GLU A 448 12.96 16.77 -39.00
CA GLU A 448 12.65 17.80 -40.02
C GLU A 448 11.28 18.47 -39.79
N ILE A 449 11.03 18.98 -38.58
CA ILE A 449 9.83 19.76 -38.22
C ILE A 449 10.30 21.18 -37.92
N THR A 450 9.80 22.14 -38.71
CA THR A 450 10.29 23.53 -38.76
C THR A 450 9.32 24.53 -38.11
N THR A 451 8.40 24.03 -37.29
CA THR A 451 7.46 24.83 -36.51
C THR A 451 7.49 24.32 -35.09
N ILE A 452 7.98 25.16 -34.17
CA ILE A 452 7.86 24.96 -32.73
C ILE A 452 6.37 25.12 -32.44
N THR A 453 5.69 24.02 -32.14
CA THR A 453 4.48 24.02 -31.33
C THR A 453 4.97 23.79 -29.90
N ASN A 454 4.47 24.57 -28.94
CA ASN A 454 4.62 24.24 -27.53
C ASN A 454 3.91 22.91 -27.24
N ASP A 455 4.23 22.30 -26.11
CA ASP A 455 3.59 21.06 -25.66
C ASP A 455 2.45 21.31 -24.68
N ASP A 456 1.86 22.50 -24.76
CA ASP A 456 0.71 22.81 -23.95
C ASP A 456 -0.46 21.90 -24.35
N TYR A 457 -1.12 21.34 -23.35
CA TYR A 457 -2.33 20.54 -23.55
C TYR A 457 -3.55 21.42 -23.35
N SER A 458 -4.41 21.51 -24.36
CA SER A 458 -5.66 22.26 -24.26
C SER A 458 -6.87 21.46 -24.75
N TRP A 459 -7.99 21.63 -24.05
CA TRP A 459 -9.29 21.11 -24.45
C TRP A 459 -10.40 22.06 -24.00
N GLU A 460 -11.57 21.91 -24.61
CA GLU A 460 -12.75 22.72 -24.28
C GLU A 460 -14.03 21.90 -24.10
N PHE A 461 -14.95 22.41 -23.30
CA PHE A 461 -16.28 21.83 -23.13
C PHE A 461 -17.30 22.91 -22.76
N ASP A 462 -18.58 22.65 -23.05
CA ASP A 462 -19.67 23.57 -22.73
C ASP A 462 -20.35 23.20 -21.41
N THR A 463 -20.83 24.21 -20.67
CA THR A 463 -21.65 24.03 -19.46
C THR A 463 -23.14 24.31 -19.68
N THR A 464 -24.00 23.68 -18.89
CA THR A 464 -25.42 24.04 -18.75
C THR A 464 -25.61 25.06 -17.61
N ASP A 465 -26.85 25.46 -17.34
CA ASP A 465 -27.23 26.19 -16.11
C ASP A 465 -27.85 25.27 -15.05
N ASN A 466 -27.79 23.94 -15.23
CA ASN A 466 -28.32 22.98 -14.26
C ASN A 466 -27.22 22.52 -13.30
N VAL A 467 -27.65 22.05 -12.13
CA VAL A 467 -26.82 21.35 -11.15
C VAL A 467 -27.25 19.89 -11.15
N ASN A 468 -26.32 18.98 -11.39
CA ASN A 468 -26.57 17.54 -11.28
C ASN A 468 -26.63 17.15 -9.80
N ASP A 469 -27.71 16.49 -9.38
CA ASP A 469 -27.96 16.02 -8.02
C ASP A 469 -28.02 14.48 -7.91
N THR A 470 -27.49 13.78 -8.91
CA THR A 470 -27.51 12.31 -8.96
C THR A 470 -26.50 11.72 -7.99
N VAL A 471 -27.00 10.99 -7.00
CA VAL A 471 -26.18 10.29 -6.01
C VAL A 471 -25.41 9.13 -6.66
N PRO A 472 -24.09 9.02 -6.46
CA PRO A 472 -23.30 7.89 -6.97
C PRO A 472 -23.69 6.57 -6.28
N GLU A 473 -23.49 5.46 -7.00
CA GLU A 473 -23.76 4.10 -6.51
C GLU A 473 -22.54 3.20 -6.71
N ILE A 474 -22.22 2.40 -5.69
CA ILE A 474 -21.26 1.30 -5.82
C ILE A 474 -21.93 0.17 -6.60
N THR A 475 -21.35 -0.22 -7.72
CA THR A 475 -21.87 -1.28 -8.58
C THR A 475 -21.25 -2.64 -8.28
N LEU A 476 -20.00 -2.65 -7.82
CA LEU A 476 -19.24 -3.87 -7.52
C LEU A 476 -18.19 -3.60 -6.46
N ILE A 477 -17.98 -4.59 -5.58
CA ILE A 477 -16.81 -4.71 -4.71
C ILE A 477 -16.21 -6.09 -4.99
N ASP A 478 -14.90 -6.16 -5.22
CA ASP A 478 -14.15 -7.40 -5.42
C ASP A 478 -12.85 -7.36 -4.60
N PRO A 479 -12.55 -8.33 -3.73
CA PRO A 479 -13.33 -9.52 -3.40
C PRO A 479 -14.75 -9.20 -2.91
N GLY A 480 -15.69 -10.10 -3.18
CA GLY A 480 -17.09 -9.90 -2.86
C GLY A 480 -17.34 -9.81 -1.36
N ILE A 481 -18.48 -9.19 -0.99
CA ILE A 481 -18.91 -9.08 0.40
C ILE A 481 -19.03 -10.48 1.02
N SER A 482 -18.34 -10.71 2.14
CA SER A 482 -18.26 -12.01 2.83
C SER A 482 -17.75 -13.17 1.95
N GLU A 483 -16.99 -12.88 0.90
CA GLU A 483 -16.35 -13.91 0.08
C GLU A 483 -15.24 -14.61 0.88
N GLY A 484 -15.28 -15.94 0.89
CA GLY A 484 -14.24 -16.78 1.50
C GLY A 484 -13.20 -17.23 0.48
N ASP A 485 -12.08 -17.78 0.96
CA ASP A 485 -10.98 -18.31 0.13
C ASP A 485 -10.33 -17.27 -0.84
N VAL A 486 -10.39 -15.99 -0.46
CA VAL A 486 -9.76 -14.87 -1.17
C VAL A 486 -8.24 -14.99 -1.16
N ILE A 487 -7.59 -14.59 -2.26
CA ILE A 487 -6.12 -14.52 -2.33
C ILE A 487 -5.62 -13.39 -1.43
N GLN A 488 -4.73 -13.69 -0.48
CA GLN A 488 -4.27 -12.76 0.57
C GLN A 488 -3.60 -11.46 0.07
N GLN A 489 -3.18 -11.41 -1.20
CA GLN A 489 -2.54 -10.26 -1.84
C GLN A 489 -3.39 -9.65 -2.96
N GLN A 490 -4.59 -10.19 -3.21
CA GLN A 490 -5.51 -9.59 -4.18
C GLN A 490 -6.00 -8.26 -3.60
N PRO A 491 -5.82 -7.13 -4.30
CA PRO A 491 -6.29 -5.84 -3.83
C PRO A 491 -7.82 -5.82 -3.75
N VAL A 492 -8.36 -4.96 -2.88
CA VAL A 492 -9.80 -4.71 -2.82
C VAL A 492 -10.14 -3.64 -3.85
N THR A 493 -11.09 -3.91 -4.73
CA THR A 493 -11.53 -3.01 -5.79
C THR A 493 -12.99 -2.62 -5.62
N ILE A 494 -13.31 -1.37 -5.97
CA ILE A 494 -14.65 -0.78 -5.84
C ILE A 494 -15.00 -0.06 -7.13
N SER A 495 -16.08 -0.47 -7.79
CA SER A 495 -16.56 0.18 -9.02
C SER A 495 -17.78 1.04 -8.72
N PHE A 496 -17.82 2.24 -9.30
CA PHE A 496 -18.98 3.14 -9.22
C PHE A 496 -19.81 3.09 -10.50
N ASN A 497 -20.99 3.71 -10.50
CA ASN A 497 -21.85 3.86 -11.68
C ASN A 497 -21.54 5.15 -12.48
N THR A 498 -20.69 6.02 -11.93
CA THR A 498 -20.33 7.33 -12.47
C THR A 498 -18.86 7.62 -12.19
N THR A 499 -18.31 8.64 -12.83
CA THR A 499 -16.96 9.12 -12.52
C THR A 499 -16.96 9.82 -11.18
N MET A 500 -15.91 9.59 -10.40
CA MET A 500 -15.75 10.11 -9.05
C MET A 500 -14.69 11.21 -9.01
N LYS A 501 -14.86 12.20 -8.13
CA LYS A 501 -13.88 13.26 -7.91
C LYS A 501 -12.66 12.66 -7.23
N SER A 502 -11.54 12.59 -7.94
CA SER A 502 -10.32 11.90 -7.55
C SER A 502 -9.76 12.37 -6.21
N SER A 503 -9.81 13.68 -5.90
CA SER A 503 -9.32 14.21 -4.62
C SER A 503 -10.15 13.80 -3.39
N THR A 504 -11.37 13.30 -3.60
CA THR A 504 -12.22 12.75 -2.51
C THR A 504 -12.03 11.26 -2.30
N LEU A 505 -11.30 10.58 -3.20
CA LEU A 505 -10.97 9.17 -3.10
C LEU A 505 -9.68 8.97 -2.28
N ASN A 506 -9.68 9.52 -1.07
CA ASN A 506 -8.54 9.57 -0.16
C ASN A 506 -8.79 8.69 1.07
N SER A 507 -7.76 8.53 1.90
CA SER A 507 -7.80 7.64 3.06
C SER A 507 -8.58 8.18 4.27
N GLU A 508 -9.16 9.37 4.15
CA GLU A 508 -10.17 9.86 5.11
C GLU A 508 -11.56 9.31 4.76
N ALA A 509 -11.93 9.33 3.48
CA ALA A 509 -13.26 8.90 3.04
C ALA A 509 -13.35 7.40 2.70
N LEU A 510 -12.19 6.77 2.44
CA LEU A 510 -12.07 5.36 2.08
C LEU A 510 -11.03 4.69 2.97
N SER A 511 -11.43 3.64 3.67
CA SER A 511 -10.52 2.94 4.58
C SER A 511 -10.68 1.44 4.52
N LEU A 512 -9.66 0.71 4.96
CA LEU A 512 -9.65 -0.75 4.99
C LEU A 512 -9.26 -1.21 6.39
N TRP A 513 -10.18 -1.88 7.08
CA TRP A 513 -9.99 -2.23 8.48
C TRP A 513 -10.07 -3.74 8.73
N PRO A 514 -9.09 -4.32 9.45
CA PRO A 514 -9.20 -5.66 9.99
C PRO A 514 -10.03 -5.71 11.29
N ASP A 515 -10.73 -6.81 11.54
CA ASP A 515 -11.49 -7.07 12.78
C ASP A 515 -10.96 -8.30 13.54
N PRO A 516 -10.38 -8.13 14.76
CA PRO A 516 -10.17 -6.90 15.49
C PRO A 516 -9.00 -6.08 14.91
N LEU A 517 -9.09 -4.77 15.17
CA LEU A 517 -8.16 -3.77 14.64
C LEU A 517 -6.69 -4.04 15.01
N TYR A 518 -5.86 -4.15 13.98
CA TYR A 518 -4.41 -4.11 14.06
C TYR A 518 -3.84 -3.11 13.04
N GLU A 519 -2.58 -2.73 13.21
CA GLU A 519 -1.92 -1.77 12.32
C GLU A 519 -1.52 -2.43 11.00
N MET A 520 -2.02 -1.87 9.90
CA MET A 520 -1.63 -2.23 8.54
C MET A 520 -1.69 -0.99 7.67
N TRP A 521 -0.83 -0.95 6.66
CA TRP A 521 -0.89 0.07 5.64
C TRP A 521 -2.01 -0.24 4.62
N PHE A 522 -2.56 0.78 3.99
CA PHE A 522 -3.30 0.63 2.74
C PHE A 522 -3.11 1.89 1.89
N SER A 523 -3.21 1.77 0.57
CA SER A 523 -3.14 2.90 -0.36
C SER A 523 -4.23 2.81 -1.42
N LEU A 524 -4.61 3.95 -1.98
CA LEU A 524 -5.75 4.06 -2.90
C LEU A 524 -5.28 4.47 -4.29
N ARG A 525 -5.76 3.77 -5.32
CA ARG A 525 -5.57 4.15 -6.73
C ARG A 525 -6.92 4.23 -7.42
N ASN A 526 -7.10 5.22 -8.27
CA ASN A 526 -8.30 5.48 -9.03
C ASN A 526 -8.00 5.34 -10.52
N GLU A 527 -8.84 4.59 -11.22
CA GLU A 527 -8.84 4.47 -12.66
C GLU A 527 -10.21 4.87 -13.19
N VAL A 528 -10.22 5.75 -14.19
CA VAL A 528 -11.44 6.03 -14.95
C VAL A 528 -11.55 4.97 -16.06
N SER A 529 -12.76 4.46 -16.26
CA SER A 529 -13.03 3.45 -17.28
C SER A 529 -12.59 3.88 -18.67
N THR A 530 -12.31 2.92 -19.56
CA THR A 530 -11.85 3.22 -20.92
C THR A 530 -12.86 4.05 -21.72
N ASP A 531 -14.16 3.89 -21.44
CA ASP A 531 -15.24 4.69 -22.02
C ASP A 531 -15.54 5.97 -21.23
N LYS A 532 -14.80 6.23 -20.15
CA LYS A 532 -14.85 7.43 -19.30
C LYS A 532 -16.21 7.70 -18.67
N THR A 533 -16.87 6.62 -18.25
CA THR A 533 -18.23 6.66 -17.69
C THR A 533 -18.27 6.32 -16.20
N TYR A 534 -17.30 5.57 -15.69
CA TYR A 534 -17.23 5.19 -14.28
C TYR A 534 -15.80 5.20 -13.73
N SER A 535 -15.68 5.27 -12.41
CA SER A 535 -14.42 5.09 -11.70
C SER A 535 -14.31 3.70 -11.05
N LEU A 536 -13.09 3.16 -11.08
CA LEU A 536 -12.65 1.95 -10.38
C LEU A 536 -11.58 2.35 -9.37
N ILE A 537 -11.81 2.03 -8.10
CA ILE A 537 -10.83 2.22 -7.04
C ILE A 537 -10.16 0.89 -6.75
N THR A 538 -8.85 0.93 -6.54
CA THR A 538 -8.03 -0.19 -6.08
C THR A 538 -7.39 0.17 -4.75
N MET A 539 -7.67 -0.61 -3.71
CA MET A 539 -7.05 -0.52 -2.39
C MET A 539 -5.94 -1.55 -2.30
N ASN A 540 -4.69 -1.09 -2.30
CA ASN A 540 -3.53 -1.94 -2.05
C ASN A 540 -3.32 -2.08 -0.54
N HIS A 541 -2.81 -3.23 -0.10
CA HIS A 541 -2.64 -3.55 1.30
C HIS A 541 -1.52 -4.61 1.49
N PRO A 542 -0.99 -4.82 2.71
CA PRO A 542 -0.06 -5.90 2.99
C PRO A 542 -0.73 -7.27 2.83
N THR A 543 0.05 -8.34 2.88
CA THR A 543 -0.53 -9.69 2.83
C THR A 543 -1.52 -9.90 3.99
N PHE A 544 -2.79 -10.14 3.66
CA PHE A 544 -3.81 -10.44 4.65
C PHE A 544 -3.51 -11.74 5.39
N VAL A 545 -3.70 -11.72 6.70
CA VAL A 545 -3.59 -12.91 7.55
C VAL A 545 -4.92 -13.64 7.55
N SER A 546 -4.90 -14.93 7.17
CA SER A 546 -6.11 -15.77 7.14
C SER A 546 -6.59 -16.12 8.55
N GLN A 547 -7.90 -16.32 8.74
CA GLN A 547 -8.44 -16.82 10.01
C GLN A 547 -7.82 -18.14 10.46
N THR A 548 -7.41 -19.02 9.52
CA THR A 548 -6.74 -20.29 9.86
C THR A 548 -5.33 -20.09 10.42
N ASP A 549 -4.69 -18.99 10.07
CA ASP A 549 -3.38 -18.58 10.58
C ASP A 549 -3.48 -17.62 11.77
N GLY A 550 -4.70 -17.42 12.30
CA GLY A 550 -4.98 -16.53 13.42
C GLY A 550 -5.20 -15.07 13.04
N GLY A 551 -5.45 -14.80 11.76
CA GLY A 551 -5.88 -13.50 11.23
C GLY A 551 -7.40 -13.30 11.26
N TRP A 552 -7.89 -12.45 10.37
CA TRP A 552 -9.08 -11.64 10.61
C TRP A 552 -9.98 -11.49 9.39
N ASP A 553 -11.15 -10.90 9.60
CA ASP A 553 -11.98 -10.39 8.52
C ASP A 553 -11.56 -8.94 8.20
N TYR A 554 -11.59 -8.57 6.92
CA TYR A 554 -11.15 -7.27 6.42
C TYR A 554 -12.30 -6.61 5.68
N TYR A 555 -12.59 -5.36 6.02
CA TYR A 555 -13.76 -4.65 5.52
C TYR A 555 -13.34 -3.29 4.95
N PRO A 556 -13.63 -3.01 3.66
CA PRO A 556 -13.56 -1.66 3.15
C PRO A 556 -14.71 -0.84 3.76
N VAL A 557 -14.41 0.38 4.18
CA VAL A 557 -15.37 1.36 4.67
C VAL A 557 -15.36 2.53 3.70
N ILE A 558 -16.53 2.87 3.19
CA ILE A 558 -16.77 3.96 2.25
C ILE A 558 -17.72 4.92 2.93
N GLU A 559 -17.21 6.12 3.19
CA GLU A 559 -17.94 7.17 3.88
C GLU A 559 -18.61 8.14 2.89
N ASN A 560 -19.48 8.98 3.43
CA ASN A 560 -20.16 10.02 2.66
C ASN A 560 -19.20 11.10 2.11
N GLY A 561 -17.94 11.17 2.57
CA GLY A 561 -16.92 12.07 2.03
C GLY A 561 -16.55 11.80 0.58
N VAL A 562 -16.85 10.61 0.05
CA VAL A 562 -16.64 10.25 -1.36
C VAL A 562 -17.67 10.95 -2.26
N LYS A 563 -17.20 11.66 -3.30
CA LYS A 563 -18.04 12.45 -4.20
C LYS A 563 -17.90 12.03 -5.66
N SER A 564 -18.99 12.13 -6.41
CA SER A 564 -18.96 12.05 -7.88
C SER A 564 -18.15 13.21 -8.48
N SER A 565 -17.79 13.16 -9.76
CA SER A 565 -17.21 14.31 -10.47
C SER A 565 -18.15 15.53 -10.49
N TRP A 566 -19.43 15.37 -10.17
CA TRP A 566 -20.39 16.47 -9.98
C TRP A 566 -20.45 16.96 -8.52
N GLN A 567 -19.49 16.56 -7.68
CA GLN A 567 -19.39 16.93 -6.27
C GLN A 567 -20.59 16.44 -5.43
N ILE A 568 -21.30 15.40 -5.88
CA ILE A 568 -22.41 14.81 -5.13
C ILE A 568 -21.88 13.68 -4.27
N CYS A 569 -22.02 13.83 -2.95
CA CYS A 569 -21.69 12.79 -1.99
C CYS A 569 -22.54 11.52 -2.14
N MET A 570 -22.04 10.41 -1.62
CA MET A 570 -22.72 9.12 -1.65
C MET A 570 -23.78 8.99 -0.53
N TYR A 571 -24.78 9.89 -0.50
CA TYR A 571 -25.87 9.86 0.49
C TYR A 571 -27.28 9.99 -0.12
N PRO A 572 -28.24 9.11 0.22
CA PRO A 572 -28.06 7.87 0.98
C PRO A 572 -27.16 6.87 0.23
N ALA A 573 -26.47 5.99 0.94
CA ALA A 573 -25.48 5.10 0.35
C ALA A 573 -26.13 4.00 -0.52
N TYR A 574 -25.64 3.80 -1.75
CA TYR A 574 -26.07 2.73 -2.65
C TYR A 574 -24.90 1.78 -2.93
N GLY A 575 -25.17 0.47 -2.95
CA GLY A 575 -24.12 -0.55 -3.07
C GLY A 575 -24.61 -1.97 -3.37
N PRO A 576 -23.68 -2.87 -3.74
CA PRO A 576 -24.00 -4.24 -4.16
C PRO A 576 -24.48 -5.12 -2.99
N SER A 577 -25.20 -6.21 -3.31
CA SER A 577 -25.72 -7.20 -2.34
C SER A 577 -24.69 -8.22 -1.92
N ALA A 578 -24.79 -8.75 -0.69
CA ALA A 578 -24.06 -9.95 -0.27
C ALA A 578 -24.63 -11.29 -0.82
N SER A 579 -25.88 -11.35 -1.27
CA SER A 579 -26.62 -12.64 -1.29
C SER A 579 -26.63 -13.45 -2.59
N SER A 580 -26.17 -12.94 -3.75
CA SER A 580 -26.07 -13.77 -4.97
C SER A 580 -25.21 -13.16 -6.08
N SER A 581 -24.73 -14.02 -6.97
CA SER A 581 -24.09 -13.69 -8.26
C SER A 581 -25.00 -12.97 -9.28
N THR A 582 -26.07 -12.34 -8.81
CA THR A 582 -26.96 -11.46 -9.57
C THR A 582 -27.24 -10.25 -8.68
N ILE A 583 -26.81 -9.07 -9.15
CA ILE A 583 -26.85 -7.80 -8.42
C ILE A 583 -28.29 -7.46 -8.01
N ILE A 584 -28.60 -7.59 -6.71
CA ILE A 584 -29.83 -7.04 -6.08
C ILE A 584 -29.45 -6.50 -4.69
N GLY A 585 -28.71 -5.38 -4.66
CA GLY A 585 -28.11 -4.81 -3.45
C GLY A 585 -29.00 -3.83 -2.69
N CYS A 586 -28.35 -2.87 -2.02
CA CYS A 586 -28.95 -1.61 -1.60
C CYS A 586 -29.31 -0.80 -2.86
N THR A 587 -30.27 -1.28 -3.65
CA THR A 587 -30.60 -0.79 -5.00
C THR A 587 -31.06 0.66 -5.01
N SER A 588 -30.55 1.45 -5.95
CA SER A 588 -31.18 2.70 -6.38
C SER A 588 -32.43 2.38 -7.20
N LEU A 589 -33.61 2.46 -6.58
CA LEU A 589 -34.85 2.57 -7.33
C LEU A 589 -35.57 3.79 -6.79
N GLU A 590 -35.88 4.72 -7.69
CA GLU A 590 -36.63 5.95 -7.41
C GLU A 590 -37.73 5.69 -6.36
N ASP A 591 -37.72 6.48 -5.28
CA ASP A 591 -38.74 6.44 -4.23
C ASP A 591 -38.78 5.15 -3.38
N ASP A 592 -37.61 4.52 -3.13
CA ASP A 592 -37.54 3.30 -2.30
C ASP A 592 -37.77 3.51 -0.78
N GLY A 593 -38.11 4.74 -0.38
CA GLY A 593 -38.53 5.07 0.98
C GLY A 593 -37.43 5.06 2.03
N ARG A 594 -36.13 4.95 1.69
CA ARG A 594 -35.02 4.92 2.68
C ARG A 594 -35.00 6.09 3.64
N ILE A 595 -35.16 7.30 3.11
CA ILE A 595 -35.21 8.52 3.92
C ILE A 595 -36.43 8.45 4.87
N ALA A 596 -37.54 7.87 4.42
CA ALA A 596 -38.75 7.73 5.23
C ALA A 596 -38.66 6.60 6.27
N SER A 597 -37.93 5.50 5.99
CA SER A 597 -37.69 4.40 6.93
C SER A 597 -36.50 4.65 7.86
N GLY A 598 -35.65 5.62 7.53
CA GLY A 598 -34.38 5.89 8.22
C GLY A 598 -33.25 4.95 7.80
N GLU A 599 -33.47 4.06 6.83
CA GLU A 599 -32.53 3.03 6.39
C GLU A 599 -31.53 3.56 5.34
N VAL A 600 -30.76 4.57 5.72
CA VAL A 600 -29.85 5.31 4.81
C VAL A 600 -28.46 4.66 4.65
N TYR A 601 -28.14 3.66 5.47
CA TYR A 601 -26.85 2.97 5.48
C TYR A 601 -26.93 1.63 4.71
N CYS A 602 -25.82 1.26 4.06
CA CYS A 602 -25.67 -0.02 3.38
C CYS A 602 -24.53 -0.82 4.02
N CYS A 603 -24.86 -1.79 4.86
CA CYS A 603 -23.90 -2.59 5.62
C CYS A 603 -23.90 -4.02 5.10
N ASP A 604 -22.78 -4.48 4.58
CA ASP A 604 -22.65 -5.81 3.96
C ASP A 604 -23.74 -6.09 2.91
N GLY A 605 -24.11 -5.07 2.13
CA GLY A 605 -25.15 -5.17 1.11
C GLY A 605 -26.58 -5.27 1.65
N GLU A 606 -26.78 -5.02 2.95
CA GLU A 606 -28.07 -4.95 3.63
C GLU A 606 -28.38 -3.52 4.11
N ARG A 607 -29.64 -3.10 4.00
CA ARG A 607 -30.07 -1.76 4.43
C ARG A 607 -30.12 -1.70 5.96
N GLN A 608 -29.60 -0.63 6.55
CA GLN A 608 -29.62 -0.41 7.99
C GLN A 608 -30.10 0.99 8.34
N SER A 609 -30.86 1.09 9.43
CA SER A 609 -31.29 2.37 10.03
C SER A 609 -30.26 2.97 10.99
N THR A 610 -29.21 2.19 11.28
CA THR A 610 -28.06 2.61 12.07
C THR A 610 -26.80 2.46 11.23
N PRO A 611 -25.77 3.27 11.50
CA PRO A 611 -24.45 3.11 10.89
C PRO A 611 -23.92 1.67 10.97
N CYS A 612 -23.09 1.29 10.01
CA CYS A 612 -22.44 -0.02 10.01
C CYS A 612 -21.52 -0.14 11.22
N VAL A 613 -21.71 -1.19 12.01
CA VAL A 613 -20.89 -1.50 13.18
C VAL A 613 -20.14 -2.80 12.92
N THR A 614 -18.84 -2.82 13.19
CA THR A 614 -18.06 -4.06 13.22
C THR A 614 -18.31 -4.81 14.53
N ASP A 615 -18.11 -6.12 14.55
CA ASP A 615 -18.44 -7.00 15.68
C ASP A 615 -17.43 -6.85 16.84
N GLY A 616 -17.42 -5.68 17.50
CA GLY A 616 -16.55 -5.39 18.65
C GLY A 616 -17.17 -4.51 19.73
N GLU A 617 -18.27 -3.83 19.45
CA GLU A 617 -18.88 -2.87 20.38
C GLU A 617 -20.02 -3.50 21.20
N THR A 618 -19.67 -4.32 22.19
CA THR A 618 -20.50 -4.38 23.40
C THR A 618 -19.87 -3.54 24.48
N GLU A 619 -20.65 -2.56 24.94
CA GLU A 619 -20.41 -1.57 25.99
C GLU A 619 -19.35 -1.95 27.03
N THR A 620 -18.46 -0.99 27.33
CA THR A 620 -17.53 -0.91 28.47
C THR A 620 -16.08 -1.33 28.24
N SER A 621 -15.34 -0.57 27.43
CA SER A 621 -13.94 -0.27 27.79
C SER A 621 -13.52 1.13 27.34
N THR A 622 -13.11 1.96 28.30
CA THR A 622 -12.57 3.30 28.06
C THR A 622 -11.11 3.20 27.63
N SER A 623 -10.85 3.11 26.33
CA SER A 623 -9.69 3.70 25.64
C SER A 623 -9.72 3.39 24.13
N GLY A 624 -10.28 4.32 23.34
CA GLY A 624 -9.94 4.62 21.94
C GLY A 624 -10.17 3.55 20.87
N PHE A 625 -11.32 3.58 20.20
CA PHE A 625 -11.51 4.12 18.83
C PHE A 625 -12.97 3.84 18.44
N VAL A 626 -13.70 4.87 18.00
CA VAL A 626 -15.00 4.75 17.35
C VAL A 626 -14.65 4.78 15.87
N LEU A 627 -15.07 3.78 15.08
CA LEU A 627 -14.96 3.89 13.62
C LEU A 627 -15.52 5.27 13.22
N PRO A 628 -14.90 6.00 12.29
CA PRO A 628 -15.61 7.09 11.65
C PRO A 628 -16.97 6.54 11.21
N VAL A 629 -17.99 7.07 11.86
CA VAL A 629 -19.37 6.64 11.67
C VAL A 629 -19.73 7.15 10.27
N PRO A 630 -20.17 6.29 9.33
CA PRO A 630 -20.47 6.69 7.96
C PRO A 630 -21.47 7.85 7.85
#